data_AF-A0A836KDJ2-F1
#
_entry.id   AF-A0A836KDJ2-F1
#
_cell.length_a   1.000
_cell.length_b   1.000
_cell.length_c   1.000
_cell.angle_alpha   90.00
_cell.angle_beta   90.00
_cell.angle_gamma   90.00
#
_symmetry.space_group_name_H-M   'P 1'
#
loop_
_entity.id
_entity.type
_entity.pdbx_description
1 polymer ?
#
loop_
_entity_poly.entity_id
_entity_poly.type
_entity_poly.pdbx_seq_one_letter_code
_entity_poly.pdbx_strand_id
1 'polypeptide(L)'
;MTELVAPEAIRFANGEPLCAFQECYRCFGGRDVLFRLVNVEKKQWFFYNDTTDTIAHVRAVFLPGSSIRPLQRAHMCVLPGPTGVADETCSIEVTLDIEPGFTESFIEGEHTGFHLDFRTETAPIKEAVFEYHRPTEPYDKIYRCFENGNGLLFRLVDVRARRWLFYNDTRDLMMRVTVKFANNAEVQPLGNTAPVVPHAGAPPDSVVYTLLVAPGCTEPFIEGNPLTYTLEFAAEPVETQPTPAAEDPIQYLHGSPDPAVIPHQTHVFKCFKDHGNGLLFRVVDDVNAIWAFYNDTPDYVMTANMRYPHTSDVRLAPGVQVMADREREGSVIAAVEVLPLATVPFLVGAPARYELDFAATPVAALTPSPTTPGEPNSPLQLADSTSSAATVPAVLPLAEEAPVYCNSGPDRTIMPHIDEVYKCFKEYGNGLLFRLVDKAQHRWAFYNDTPDVVASVRVQFSPGAYIRPLGHTVLGRDPETGDVLHELRVNPLETALFVEGDVDVFTTKFVAERTET
;
A
#
# COMPACT_ATOMS: atom_id res chain seq x y z
N MET A 1 35.77 -20.38 -2.09
CA MET A 1 37.07 -20.31 -2.79
C MET A 1 36.79 -20.16 -4.27
N THR A 2 37.36 -19.16 -4.93
CA THR A 2 37.17 -18.92 -6.37
C THR A 2 38.07 -19.84 -7.19
N GLU A 3 37.61 -20.32 -8.34
CA GLU A 3 38.35 -21.23 -9.22
C GLU A 3 38.77 -20.51 -10.51
N LEU A 4 40.06 -20.53 -10.86
CA LEU A 4 40.55 -19.93 -12.10
C LEU A 4 40.04 -20.71 -13.31
N VAL A 5 39.48 -20.02 -14.28
CA VAL A 5 38.95 -20.59 -15.52
C VAL A 5 39.98 -20.43 -16.63
N ALA A 6 40.32 -21.52 -17.31
CA ALA A 6 41.19 -21.48 -18.48
C ALA A 6 40.54 -20.64 -19.60
N PRO A 7 41.28 -19.81 -20.35
CA PRO A 7 40.72 -18.90 -21.35
C PRO A 7 39.78 -19.56 -22.36
N GLU A 8 40.07 -20.79 -22.78
CA GLU A 8 39.30 -21.55 -23.76
C GLU A 8 38.01 -22.14 -23.18
N ALA A 9 37.94 -22.24 -21.85
CA ALA A 9 36.79 -22.75 -21.10
C ALA A 9 35.86 -21.64 -20.61
N ILE A 10 36.22 -20.36 -20.81
CA ILE A 10 35.37 -19.23 -20.45
C ILE A 10 34.16 -19.22 -21.39
N ARG A 11 32.98 -19.37 -20.80
CA ARG A 11 31.70 -19.25 -21.48
C ARG A 11 30.76 -18.48 -20.57
N PHE A 12 30.13 -17.47 -21.14
CA PHE A 12 29.08 -16.70 -20.50
C PHE A 12 27.76 -17.07 -21.19
N ALA A 13 26.76 -17.45 -20.40
CA ALA A 13 25.50 -17.97 -20.92
C ALA A 13 24.51 -16.84 -21.24
N ASN A 14 24.50 -15.77 -20.45
CA ASN A 14 23.45 -14.76 -20.43
C ASN A 14 23.94 -13.36 -20.80
N GLY A 15 25.08 -13.27 -21.50
CA GLY A 15 25.65 -12.03 -22.02
C GLY A 15 27.17 -12.09 -22.10
N GLU A 16 27.81 -10.93 -22.21
CA GLU A 16 29.27 -10.81 -22.13
C GLU A 16 29.65 -9.68 -21.17
N PRO A 17 30.77 -9.82 -20.44
CA PRO A 17 31.19 -8.78 -19.53
C PRO A 17 31.71 -7.53 -20.25
N LEU A 18 31.31 -6.36 -19.75
CA LEU A 18 31.65 -5.06 -20.35
C LEU A 18 32.99 -4.50 -19.81
N CYS A 19 34.00 -5.36 -19.64
CA CYS A 19 35.30 -4.95 -19.15
C CYS A 19 36.43 -5.76 -19.81
N ALA A 20 37.61 -5.16 -19.90
CA ALA A 20 38.82 -5.88 -20.30
C ALA A 20 39.41 -6.60 -19.08
N PHE A 21 39.68 -7.90 -19.21
CA PHE A 21 40.29 -8.74 -18.18
C PHE A 21 41.29 -9.71 -18.79
N GLN A 22 42.23 -10.19 -17.98
CA GLN A 22 43.19 -11.23 -18.35
C GLN A 22 42.95 -12.53 -17.58
N GLU A 23 42.37 -12.45 -16.39
CA GLU A 23 42.03 -13.62 -15.59
C GLU A 23 40.53 -13.65 -15.28
N CYS A 24 39.93 -14.83 -15.31
CA CYS A 24 38.53 -15.06 -14.99
C CYS A 24 38.43 -16.17 -13.95
N TYR A 25 37.66 -15.95 -12.89
CA TYR A 25 37.46 -16.91 -11.83
C TYR A 25 35.97 -17.17 -11.61
N ARG A 26 35.58 -18.44 -11.46
CA ARG A 26 34.25 -18.81 -10.95
C ARG A 26 34.17 -18.58 -9.46
N CYS A 27 33.13 -17.88 -9.01
CA CYS A 27 32.92 -17.61 -7.59
C CYS A 27 32.22 -18.76 -6.85
N PHE A 28 31.43 -19.56 -7.58
CA PHE A 28 30.75 -20.74 -7.06
C PHE A 28 31.35 -22.00 -7.70
N GLY A 29 31.86 -22.92 -6.88
CA GLY A 29 32.55 -24.12 -7.38
C GLY A 29 31.71 -24.91 -8.39
N GLY A 30 32.23 -25.05 -9.62
CA GLY A 30 31.55 -25.76 -10.71
C GLY A 30 30.26 -25.14 -11.24
N ARG A 31 29.90 -23.90 -10.85
CA ARG A 31 28.70 -23.21 -11.33
C ARG A 31 29.05 -21.89 -12.00
N ASP A 32 28.57 -21.71 -13.24
CA ASP A 32 28.71 -20.50 -14.05
C ASP A 32 27.62 -19.48 -13.66
N VAL A 33 27.71 -18.94 -12.45
CA VAL A 33 26.72 -18.02 -11.87
C VAL A 33 27.28 -16.61 -11.70
N LEU A 34 28.47 -16.51 -11.12
CA LEU A 34 29.17 -15.26 -10.87
C LEU A 34 30.64 -15.45 -11.19
N PHE A 35 31.18 -14.53 -11.98
CA PHE A 35 32.57 -14.51 -12.38
C PHE A 35 33.28 -13.31 -11.78
N ARG A 36 34.46 -13.53 -11.20
CA ARG A 36 35.40 -12.46 -10.86
C ARG A 36 36.37 -12.30 -12.01
N LEU A 37 36.40 -11.12 -12.60
CA LEU A 37 37.25 -10.77 -13.74
C LEU A 37 38.36 -9.84 -13.24
N VAL A 38 39.60 -10.17 -13.55
CA VAL A 38 40.77 -9.41 -13.08
C VAL A 38 41.49 -8.83 -14.28
N ASN A 39 41.61 -7.50 -14.28
CA ASN A 39 42.54 -6.80 -15.13
C ASN A 39 43.89 -6.69 -14.41
N VAL A 40 44.84 -7.56 -14.73
CA VAL A 40 46.14 -7.65 -14.06
C VAL A 40 46.99 -6.40 -14.32
N GLU A 41 46.93 -5.86 -15.54
CA GLU A 41 47.71 -4.67 -15.93
C GLU A 41 47.29 -3.43 -15.16
N LYS A 42 45.98 -3.22 -15.01
CA LYS A 42 45.40 -2.09 -14.27
C LYS A 42 45.18 -2.39 -12.78
N LYS A 43 45.42 -3.62 -12.34
CA LYS A 43 45.13 -4.11 -10.99
C LYS A 43 43.68 -3.88 -10.59
N GLN A 44 42.74 -4.13 -11.51
CA GLN A 44 41.32 -3.90 -11.30
C GLN A 44 40.55 -5.21 -11.21
N TRP A 45 39.57 -5.24 -10.32
CA TRP A 45 38.64 -6.35 -10.20
C TRP A 45 37.24 -5.91 -10.62
N PHE A 46 36.57 -6.81 -11.33
CA PHE A 46 35.18 -6.68 -11.74
C PHE A 46 34.45 -7.97 -11.37
N PHE A 47 33.14 -7.87 -11.24
CA PHE A 47 32.27 -9.02 -11.13
C PHE A 47 31.23 -9.00 -12.23
N TYR A 48 31.03 -10.15 -12.88
CA TYR A 48 29.99 -10.37 -13.87
C TYR A 48 29.01 -11.42 -13.36
N ASN A 49 27.75 -11.02 -13.21
CA ASN A 49 26.68 -11.91 -12.80
C ASN A 49 26.02 -12.49 -14.05
N ASP A 50 26.27 -13.77 -14.31
CA ASP A 50 25.80 -14.48 -15.51
C ASP A 50 24.40 -15.11 -15.30
N THR A 51 23.67 -14.71 -14.26
CA THR A 51 22.28 -15.14 -14.07
C THR A 51 21.30 -14.18 -14.74
N THR A 52 20.05 -14.61 -14.89
CA THR A 52 18.96 -13.79 -15.46
C THR A 52 18.01 -13.22 -14.40
N ASP A 53 18.05 -13.74 -13.19
CA ASP A 53 17.00 -13.58 -12.19
C ASP A 53 17.52 -13.54 -10.75
N THR A 54 18.83 -13.48 -10.56
CA THR A 54 19.46 -13.55 -9.24
C THR A 54 20.43 -12.38 -9.06
N ILE A 55 20.30 -11.62 -7.98
CA ILE A 55 21.31 -10.64 -7.57
C ILE A 55 22.43 -11.36 -6.83
N ALA A 56 23.67 -11.08 -7.21
CA ALA A 56 24.85 -11.54 -6.49
C ALA A 56 25.36 -10.44 -5.57
N HIS A 57 25.59 -10.76 -4.30
CA HIS A 57 26.26 -9.84 -3.39
C HIS A 57 27.64 -10.39 -3.06
N VAL A 58 28.63 -9.51 -3.20
CA VAL A 58 30.04 -9.78 -2.94
C VAL A 58 30.43 -9.03 -1.68
N ARG A 59 31.09 -9.74 -0.77
CA ARG A 59 31.82 -9.16 0.35
C ARG A 59 33.26 -9.64 0.30
N ALA A 60 34.20 -8.70 0.29
CA ALA A 60 35.63 -9.00 0.35
C ALA A 60 36.24 -8.37 1.60
N VAL A 61 37.02 -9.13 2.35
CA VAL A 61 37.85 -8.61 3.45
C VAL A 61 39.30 -8.76 3.04
N PHE A 62 39.96 -7.63 2.77
CA PHE A 62 41.37 -7.55 2.41
C PHE A 62 42.22 -7.44 3.68
N LEU A 63 43.32 -8.19 3.69
CA LEU A 63 44.24 -8.25 4.81
C LEU A 63 44.98 -6.92 5.01
N PRO A 64 45.50 -6.68 6.23
CA PRO A 64 46.27 -5.47 6.52
C PRO A 64 47.45 -5.26 5.57
N GLY A 65 47.77 -3.99 5.30
CA GLY A 65 48.76 -3.57 4.31
C GLY A 65 48.29 -3.55 2.85
N SER A 66 47.01 -3.85 2.57
CA SER A 66 46.44 -3.71 1.23
C SER A 66 46.27 -2.23 0.84
N SER A 67 46.71 -1.87 -0.37
CA SER A 67 46.58 -0.53 -0.95
C SER A 67 45.56 -0.59 -2.10
N ILE A 68 44.29 -0.47 -1.74
CA ILE A 68 43.15 -0.60 -2.68
C ILE A 68 42.21 0.61 -2.57
N ARG A 69 41.52 0.91 -3.67
CA ARG A 69 40.41 1.86 -3.72
C ARG A 69 39.14 1.18 -4.25
N PRO A 70 37.95 1.50 -3.73
CA PRO A 70 36.71 1.03 -4.29
C PRO A 70 36.47 1.70 -5.65
N LEU A 71 35.81 0.98 -6.56
CA LEU A 71 35.38 1.52 -7.84
C LEU A 71 33.86 1.64 -7.87
N GLN A 72 33.38 2.72 -8.52
CA GLN A 72 31.96 2.94 -8.83
C GLN A 72 31.04 2.76 -7.61
N ARG A 73 30.21 1.70 -7.62
CA ARG A 73 29.17 1.40 -6.63
C ARG A 73 29.69 0.57 -5.45
N ALA A 74 30.95 0.17 -5.45
CA ALA A 74 31.52 -0.61 -4.35
C ALA A 74 31.64 0.23 -3.09
N HIS A 75 31.17 -0.32 -1.97
CA HIS A 75 31.24 0.33 -0.67
C HIS A 75 32.44 -0.20 0.11
N MET A 76 33.34 0.68 0.55
CA MET A 76 34.52 0.32 1.33
C MET A 76 34.39 0.80 2.78
N CYS A 77 34.75 -0.05 3.72
CA CYS A 77 34.84 0.25 5.15
C CYS A 77 36.18 -0.26 5.71
N VAL A 78 36.82 0.53 6.58
CA VAL A 78 38.04 0.09 7.29
C VAL A 78 37.63 -0.61 8.58
N LEU A 79 38.00 -1.88 8.73
CA LEU A 79 37.76 -2.66 9.93
C LEU A 79 38.89 -2.37 10.94
N PRO A 80 38.56 -1.82 12.13
CA PRO A 80 39.56 -1.42 13.10
C PRO A 80 40.36 -2.63 13.60
N GLY A 81 41.69 -2.44 13.71
CA GLY A 81 42.59 -3.42 14.32
C GLY A 81 42.39 -3.54 15.84
N PRO A 82 43.18 -4.39 16.52
CA PRO A 82 43.07 -4.63 17.97
C PRO A 82 43.21 -3.36 18.82
N THR A 83 43.87 -2.34 18.29
CA THR A 83 44.14 -1.04 18.91
C THR A 83 42.97 -0.07 18.78
N GLY A 84 41.97 -0.35 17.94
CA GLY A 84 40.83 0.54 17.68
C GLY A 84 41.16 1.80 16.87
N VAL A 85 42.42 1.95 16.43
CA VAL A 85 42.90 3.09 15.64
C VAL A 85 43.10 2.64 14.20
N ALA A 86 42.70 3.48 13.24
CA ALA A 86 42.94 3.22 11.82
C ALA A 86 44.45 3.33 11.52
N ASP A 87 45.10 2.17 11.37
CA ASP A 87 46.52 2.04 11.09
C ASP A 87 46.80 0.90 10.08
N GLU A 88 48.07 0.59 9.83
CA GLU A 88 48.51 -0.45 8.89
C GLU A 88 48.09 -1.88 9.31
N THR A 89 47.57 -2.07 10.52
CA THR A 89 47.04 -3.35 11.03
C THR A 89 45.55 -3.53 10.75
N CYS A 90 44.89 -2.52 10.18
CA CYS A 90 43.47 -2.58 9.85
C CYS A 90 43.22 -3.40 8.58
N SER A 91 42.13 -4.16 8.58
CA SER A 91 41.63 -4.85 7.39
C SER A 91 40.66 -3.94 6.64
N ILE A 92 40.47 -4.17 5.34
CA ILE A 92 39.56 -3.36 4.52
C ILE A 92 38.42 -4.27 4.05
N GLU A 93 37.19 -3.92 4.40
CA GLU A 93 35.99 -4.57 3.87
C GLU A 93 35.49 -3.81 2.64
N VAL A 94 35.15 -4.53 1.57
CA VAL A 94 34.49 -3.98 0.39
C VAL A 94 33.26 -4.82 0.05
N THR A 95 32.11 -4.17 -0.17
CA THR A 95 30.86 -4.82 -0.54
C THR A 95 30.29 -4.28 -1.85
N LEU A 96 29.62 -5.13 -2.62
CA LEU A 96 29.03 -4.78 -3.91
C LEU A 96 27.87 -5.72 -4.26
N ASP A 97 26.78 -5.15 -4.75
CA ASP A 97 25.63 -5.86 -5.29
C ASP A 97 25.66 -5.81 -6.83
N ILE A 98 25.55 -6.96 -7.49
CA ILE A 98 25.62 -7.11 -8.94
C ILE A 98 24.30 -7.68 -9.46
N GLU A 99 23.60 -6.88 -10.25
CA GLU A 99 22.33 -7.25 -10.89
C GLU A 99 22.51 -8.36 -11.96
N PRO A 100 21.47 -9.14 -12.28
CA PRO A 100 21.55 -10.18 -13.30
C PRO A 100 21.95 -9.63 -14.67
N GLY A 101 22.96 -10.22 -15.30
CA GLY A 101 23.49 -9.81 -16.60
C GLY A 101 24.41 -8.58 -16.59
N PHE A 102 24.72 -8.01 -15.41
CA PHE A 102 25.57 -6.82 -15.30
C PHE A 102 27.03 -7.16 -14.96
N THR A 103 27.93 -6.30 -15.44
CA THR A 103 29.32 -6.23 -15.00
C THR A 103 29.50 -4.99 -14.13
N GLU A 104 30.02 -5.18 -12.92
CA GLU A 104 30.25 -4.09 -11.96
C GLU A 104 31.73 -4.02 -11.58
N SER A 105 32.25 -2.79 -11.48
CA SER A 105 33.62 -2.56 -11.02
C SER A 105 33.69 -2.66 -9.50
N PHE A 106 34.72 -3.32 -8.96
CA PHE A 106 34.82 -3.59 -7.53
C PHE A 106 35.94 -2.80 -6.85
N ILE A 107 37.19 -3.10 -7.20
CA ILE A 107 38.36 -2.43 -6.60
C ILE A 107 39.46 -2.19 -7.63
N GLU A 108 40.38 -1.29 -7.28
CA GLU A 108 41.67 -1.11 -7.95
C GLU A 108 42.80 -1.03 -6.92
N GLY A 109 43.91 -1.72 -7.17
CA GLY A 109 45.14 -1.59 -6.37
C GLY A 109 45.80 -2.92 -6.01
N GLU A 110 46.74 -2.87 -5.08
CA GLU A 110 47.48 -4.04 -4.60
C GLU A 110 46.90 -4.55 -3.28
N HIS A 111 46.70 -5.87 -3.17
CA HIS A 111 46.26 -6.50 -1.93
C HIS A 111 47.31 -7.50 -1.43
N THR A 112 47.46 -7.60 -0.11
CA THR A 112 48.36 -8.55 0.54
C THR A 112 47.73 -9.93 0.75
N GLY A 113 46.40 -10.00 0.65
CA GLY A 113 45.58 -11.20 0.73
C GLY A 113 44.12 -10.82 0.96
N PHE A 114 43.19 -11.76 0.78
CA PHE A 114 41.77 -11.46 0.91
C PHE A 114 40.93 -12.71 1.25
N HIS A 115 39.77 -12.46 1.84
CA HIS A 115 38.68 -13.42 1.97
C HIS A 115 37.48 -12.92 1.17
N LEU A 116 36.83 -13.81 0.43
CA LEU A 116 35.65 -13.51 -0.37
C LEU A 116 34.48 -14.35 0.11
N ASP A 117 33.38 -13.67 0.40
CA ASP A 117 32.08 -14.24 0.69
C ASP A 117 31.10 -13.82 -0.41
N PHE A 118 30.34 -14.79 -0.90
CA PHE A 118 29.33 -14.57 -1.94
C PHE A 118 27.98 -15.03 -1.41
N ARG A 119 26.94 -14.23 -1.67
CA ARG A 119 25.55 -14.63 -1.47
C ARG A 119 24.74 -14.30 -2.72
N THR A 120 23.69 -15.05 -2.92
CA THR A 120 22.75 -14.85 -4.03
C THR A 120 21.35 -14.73 -3.49
N GLU A 121 20.58 -13.81 -4.05
CA GLU A 121 19.17 -13.63 -3.75
C GLU A 121 18.42 -13.51 -5.09
N THR A 122 17.21 -14.05 -5.19
CA THR A 122 16.36 -13.81 -6.36
C THR A 122 16.22 -12.30 -6.59
N ALA A 123 16.36 -11.82 -7.82
CA ALA A 123 16.19 -10.43 -8.18
C ALA A 123 14.72 -10.01 -7.99
N PRO A 124 14.48 -8.78 -7.50
CA PRO A 124 13.13 -8.25 -7.42
C PRO A 124 12.53 -8.12 -8.82
N ILE A 125 11.23 -8.35 -8.93
CA ILE A 125 10.51 -8.15 -10.19
C ILE A 125 10.35 -6.65 -10.45
N LYS A 126 10.62 -6.23 -11.68
CA LYS A 126 10.50 -4.82 -12.09
C LYS A 126 9.04 -4.39 -12.26
N GLU A 127 8.21 -5.30 -12.76
CA GLU A 127 6.79 -5.09 -12.97
C GLU A 127 6.02 -6.30 -12.43
N ALA A 128 5.16 -6.05 -11.45
CA ALA A 128 4.27 -7.06 -10.89
C ALA A 128 2.86 -6.90 -11.48
N VAL A 129 2.28 -8.01 -11.91
CA VAL A 129 0.88 -8.07 -12.34
C VAL A 129 0.08 -8.74 -11.23
N PHE A 130 -0.78 -7.96 -10.59
CA PHE A 130 -1.69 -8.46 -9.56
C PHE A 130 -3.03 -8.82 -10.18
N GLU A 131 -3.60 -9.94 -9.76
CA GLU A 131 -4.87 -10.48 -10.26
C GLU A 131 -6.06 -10.08 -9.37
N TYR A 132 -5.84 -9.88 -8.07
CA TYR A 132 -6.91 -9.48 -7.16
C TYR A 132 -6.84 -7.98 -6.87
N HIS A 133 -5.91 -7.55 -6.02
CA HIS A 133 -5.74 -6.15 -5.64
C HIS A 133 -4.27 -5.77 -5.60
N ARG A 134 -3.97 -4.46 -5.55
CA ARG A 134 -2.59 -4.01 -5.33
C ARG A 134 -2.36 -3.88 -3.83
N PRO A 135 -1.19 -4.31 -3.31
CA PRO A 135 -0.83 -3.98 -1.94
C PRO A 135 -0.75 -2.46 -1.77
N THR A 136 -1.35 -1.97 -0.69
CA THR A 136 -1.41 -0.54 -0.35
C THR A 136 -0.19 -0.06 0.45
N GLU A 137 0.53 -1.01 1.05
CA GLU A 137 1.73 -0.73 1.84
C GLU A 137 2.90 -0.29 0.96
N PRO A 138 3.76 0.64 1.42
CA PRO A 138 4.94 1.06 0.67
C PRO A 138 5.98 -0.07 0.58
N TYR A 139 6.64 -0.18 -0.57
CA TYR A 139 7.78 -1.07 -0.80
C TYR A 139 8.66 -0.54 -1.92
N ASP A 140 9.97 -0.84 -1.85
CA ASP A 140 10.94 -0.51 -2.91
C ASP A 140 11.26 -1.73 -3.78
N LYS A 141 11.10 -2.93 -3.24
CA LYS A 141 11.39 -4.20 -3.93
C LYS A 141 10.24 -5.18 -3.73
N ILE A 142 9.97 -5.98 -4.75
CA ILE A 142 8.93 -7.00 -4.74
C ILE A 142 9.47 -8.31 -5.32
N TYR A 143 9.11 -9.44 -4.74
CA TYR A 143 9.58 -10.76 -5.13
C TYR A 143 8.40 -11.72 -5.22
N ARG A 144 8.36 -12.56 -6.27
CA ARG A 144 7.39 -13.66 -6.37
C ARG A 144 7.82 -14.79 -5.44
N CYS A 145 6.90 -15.29 -4.63
CA CYS A 145 7.17 -16.41 -3.73
C CYS A 145 6.89 -17.76 -4.40
N PHE A 146 6.01 -17.80 -5.40
CA PHE A 146 5.76 -18.99 -6.23
C PHE A 146 6.09 -18.72 -7.69
N GLU A 147 6.57 -19.74 -8.40
CA GLU A 147 6.77 -19.67 -9.86
C GLU A 147 5.45 -19.80 -10.64
N ASN A 148 4.42 -20.37 -10.01
CA ASN A 148 3.13 -20.64 -10.64
C ASN A 148 2.26 -19.38 -10.72
N GLY A 149 1.48 -19.28 -11.80
CA GLY A 149 0.53 -18.18 -12.01
C GLY A 149 1.24 -16.83 -12.10
N ASN A 150 0.63 -15.80 -11.53
CA ASN A 150 1.23 -14.47 -11.44
C ASN A 150 2.28 -14.33 -10.32
N GLY A 151 2.42 -15.35 -9.48
CA GLY A 151 3.27 -15.34 -8.28
C GLY A 151 2.54 -15.77 -7.01
N LEU A 152 1.20 -15.66 -6.98
CA LEU A 152 0.25 -15.98 -5.90
C LEU A 152 0.46 -15.24 -4.57
N LEU A 153 1.70 -15.20 -4.10
CA LEU A 153 2.16 -14.52 -2.90
C LEU A 153 3.39 -13.70 -3.28
N PHE A 154 3.43 -12.45 -2.80
CA PHE A 154 4.52 -11.53 -3.06
C PHE A 154 5.19 -11.11 -1.77
N ARG A 155 6.51 -11.21 -1.70
CA ARG A 155 7.30 -10.58 -0.63
C ARG A 155 7.58 -9.15 -1.04
N LEU A 156 7.16 -8.21 -0.21
CA LEU A 156 7.40 -6.78 -0.38
C LEU A 156 8.50 -6.35 0.60
N VAL A 157 9.47 -5.58 0.13
CA VAL A 157 10.56 -5.07 0.97
C VAL A 157 10.64 -3.56 0.85
N ASP A 158 10.38 -2.88 1.97
CA ASP A 158 10.68 -1.46 2.16
C ASP A 158 12.11 -1.36 2.71
N VAL A 159 13.04 -0.92 1.86
CA VAL A 159 14.46 -0.82 2.20
C VAL A 159 14.70 0.32 3.17
N ARG A 160 13.90 1.39 3.10
CA ARG A 160 14.04 2.58 3.95
C ARG A 160 13.60 2.28 5.37
N ALA A 161 12.43 1.65 5.53
CA ALA A 161 11.92 1.20 6.82
C ALA A 161 12.56 -0.10 7.30
N ARG A 162 13.34 -0.78 6.45
CA ARG A 162 13.90 -2.12 6.69
C ARG A 162 12.81 -3.13 7.04
N ARG A 163 11.68 -3.07 6.36
CA ARG A 163 10.51 -3.93 6.64
C ARG A 163 10.27 -4.92 5.54
N TRP A 164 9.92 -6.13 5.92
CA TRP A 164 9.37 -7.12 5.01
C TRP A 164 7.89 -7.28 5.27
N LEU A 165 7.12 -7.35 4.21
CA LEU A 165 5.70 -7.65 4.21
C LEU A 165 5.42 -8.76 3.22
N PHE A 166 4.30 -9.44 3.39
CA PHE A 166 3.81 -10.42 2.44
C PHE A 166 2.40 -10.06 1.99
N TYR A 167 2.19 -10.03 0.69
CA TYR A 167 0.90 -9.80 0.06
C TYR A 167 0.39 -11.07 -0.60
N ASN A 168 -0.77 -11.54 -0.15
CA ASN A 168 -1.45 -12.68 -0.74
C ASN A 168 -2.44 -12.21 -1.80
N ASP A 169 -2.14 -12.48 -3.07
CA ASP A 169 -2.95 -12.05 -4.21
C ASP A 169 -4.02 -13.08 -4.61
N THR A 170 -4.16 -14.17 -3.84
CA THR A 170 -5.18 -15.19 -4.08
C THR A 170 -6.52 -14.81 -3.43
N ARG A 171 -7.59 -15.51 -3.80
CA ARG A 171 -8.95 -15.30 -3.27
C ARG A 171 -9.40 -16.36 -2.28
N ASP A 172 -8.76 -17.51 -2.31
CA ASP A 172 -9.23 -18.75 -1.69
C ASP A 172 -8.13 -19.54 -0.96
N LEU A 173 -6.87 -19.07 -1.03
CA LEU A 173 -5.74 -19.74 -0.39
C LEU A 173 -5.25 -18.91 0.80
N MET A 174 -5.18 -19.52 1.97
CA MET A 174 -4.42 -19.02 3.11
C MET A 174 -2.94 -19.28 2.83
N MET A 175 -2.14 -18.22 2.84
CA MET A 175 -0.71 -18.34 2.62
C MET A 175 0.01 -18.42 3.96
N ARG A 176 0.75 -19.50 4.17
CA ARG A 176 1.64 -19.67 5.31
C ARG A 176 3.07 -19.39 4.87
N VAL A 177 3.68 -18.41 5.50
CA VAL A 177 5.07 -18.01 5.30
C VAL A 177 5.87 -18.48 6.50
N THR A 178 6.93 -19.25 6.27
CA THR A 178 7.88 -19.65 7.30
C THR A 178 9.27 -19.21 6.87
N VAL A 179 9.97 -18.47 7.73
CA VAL A 179 11.31 -17.98 7.44
C VAL A 179 12.24 -18.32 8.59
N LYS A 180 13.34 -18.98 8.26
CA LYS A 180 14.44 -19.27 9.19
C LYS A 180 15.54 -18.25 8.99
N PHE A 181 15.87 -17.50 10.02
CA PHE A 181 16.98 -16.56 10.05
C PHE A 181 18.17 -17.16 10.80
N ALA A 182 19.38 -16.94 10.29
CA ALA A 182 20.60 -17.46 10.93
C ALA A 182 20.94 -16.73 12.25
N ASN A 183 20.52 -15.47 12.38
CA ASN A 183 20.84 -14.60 13.50
C ASN A 183 19.60 -13.82 13.94
N ASN A 184 19.17 -14.02 15.19
CA ASN A 184 18.01 -13.36 15.75
C ASN A 184 18.20 -11.85 15.97
N ALA A 185 19.44 -11.38 16.11
CA ALA A 185 19.74 -9.97 16.38
C ALA A 185 19.52 -9.09 15.15
N GLU A 186 19.42 -9.69 13.96
CA GLU A 186 19.20 -8.99 12.69
C GLU A 186 17.73 -8.71 12.39
N VAL A 187 16.80 -9.32 13.15
CA VAL A 187 15.38 -9.35 12.82
C VAL A 187 14.48 -9.22 14.04
N GLN A 188 13.47 -8.35 13.92
CA GLN A 188 12.40 -8.18 14.89
C GLN A 188 11.06 -8.57 14.23
N PRO A 189 10.25 -9.46 14.82
CA PRO A 189 8.97 -9.84 14.25
C PRO A 189 7.98 -8.69 14.36
N LEU A 190 7.10 -8.56 13.35
CA LEU A 190 6.07 -7.54 13.28
C LEU A 190 4.67 -8.16 13.22
N GLY A 191 3.67 -7.41 13.69
CA GLY A 191 2.26 -7.76 13.54
C GLY A 191 1.94 -9.16 14.08
N ASN A 192 1.32 -9.98 13.23
CA ASN A 192 0.89 -11.34 13.56
C ASN A 192 2.00 -12.40 13.41
N THR A 193 3.25 -11.97 13.21
CA THR A 193 4.38 -12.87 13.03
C THR A 193 4.74 -13.59 14.33
N ALA A 194 4.63 -14.92 14.31
CA ALA A 194 4.84 -15.76 15.48
C ALA A 194 6.22 -16.46 15.43
N PRO A 195 7.00 -16.45 16.51
CA PRO A 195 8.18 -17.29 16.64
C PRO A 195 7.80 -18.77 16.73
N VAL A 196 8.55 -19.62 16.04
CA VAL A 196 8.47 -21.07 16.13
C VAL A 196 9.75 -21.61 16.77
N VAL A 197 9.61 -22.61 17.64
CA VAL A 197 10.76 -23.24 18.29
C VAL A 197 11.66 -23.88 17.22
N PRO A 198 12.96 -23.52 17.14
CA PRO A 198 13.87 -24.15 16.21
C PRO A 198 13.97 -25.65 16.46
N HIS A 199 14.11 -26.43 15.39
CA HIS A 199 14.31 -27.88 15.48
C HIS A 199 15.58 -28.21 16.28
N ALA A 200 15.60 -29.35 16.98
CA ALA A 200 16.76 -29.83 17.72
C ALA A 200 17.97 -29.97 16.79
N GLY A 201 18.99 -29.12 16.97
CA GLY A 201 20.18 -29.03 16.11
C GLY A 201 20.32 -27.73 15.30
N ALA A 202 19.40 -26.77 15.45
CA ALA A 202 19.56 -25.44 14.87
C ALA A 202 20.69 -24.64 15.56
N PRO A 203 21.38 -23.73 14.84
CA PRO A 203 22.38 -22.84 15.42
C PRO A 203 21.80 -22.05 16.61
N PRO A 204 22.60 -21.78 17.66
CA PRO A 204 22.12 -21.15 18.90
C PRO A 204 21.47 -19.78 18.67
N ASP A 205 21.94 -19.03 17.68
CA ASP A 205 21.43 -17.68 17.38
C ASP A 205 20.33 -17.66 16.31
N SER A 206 19.97 -18.82 15.76
CA SER A 206 18.94 -18.88 14.71
C SER A 206 17.52 -18.75 15.26
N VAL A 207 16.64 -18.10 14.50
CA VAL A 207 15.23 -17.95 14.84
C VAL A 207 14.36 -18.32 13.65
N VAL A 208 13.18 -18.89 13.92
CA VAL A 208 12.19 -19.22 12.90
C VAL A 208 10.93 -18.40 13.17
N TYR A 209 10.45 -17.68 12.16
CA TYR A 209 9.20 -16.94 12.21
C TYR A 209 8.19 -17.54 11.25
N THR A 210 6.92 -17.55 11.63
CA THR A 210 5.80 -17.95 10.79
C THR A 210 4.71 -16.89 10.78
N LEU A 211 4.10 -16.69 9.62
CA LEU A 211 3.01 -15.75 9.40
C LEU A 211 1.95 -16.39 8.51
N LEU A 212 0.68 -16.15 8.83
CA LEU A 212 -0.46 -16.48 7.98
C LEU A 212 -0.95 -15.20 7.32
N VAL A 213 -1.13 -15.24 6.00
CA VAL A 213 -1.58 -14.11 5.18
C VAL A 213 -2.87 -14.52 4.48
N ALA A 214 -3.98 -13.90 4.86
CA ALA A 214 -5.29 -14.19 4.29
C ALA A 214 -5.40 -13.69 2.84
N PRO A 215 -6.30 -14.28 2.02
CA PRO A 215 -6.59 -13.81 0.67
C PRO A 215 -6.78 -12.29 0.58
N GLY A 216 -6.07 -11.64 -0.34
CA GLY A 216 -6.15 -10.19 -0.58
C GLY A 216 -5.51 -9.31 0.49
N CYS A 217 -4.90 -9.87 1.53
CA CYS A 217 -4.30 -9.10 2.62
C CYS A 217 -2.79 -8.89 2.43
N THR A 218 -2.31 -7.78 2.97
CA THR A 218 -0.87 -7.51 3.16
C THR A 218 -0.57 -7.54 4.64
N GLU A 219 0.37 -8.38 5.06
CA GLU A 219 0.74 -8.53 6.47
C GLU A 219 2.23 -8.20 6.67
N PRO A 220 2.59 -7.40 7.70
CA PRO A 220 3.98 -7.15 8.03
C PRO A 220 4.61 -8.38 8.69
N PHE A 221 5.85 -8.67 8.31
CA PHE A 221 6.55 -9.87 8.75
C PHE A 221 7.67 -9.56 9.75
N ILE A 222 8.69 -8.84 9.30
CA ILE A 222 9.82 -8.45 10.14
C ILE A 222 10.25 -7.01 9.87
N GLU A 223 10.97 -6.45 10.84
CA GLU A 223 11.86 -5.30 10.68
C GLU A 223 13.30 -5.78 10.87
N GLY A 224 14.20 -5.42 9.97
CA GLY A 224 15.58 -5.87 10.01
C GLY A 224 16.28 -5.93 8.65
N ASN A 225 17.56 -6.31 8.66
CA ASN A 225 18.34 -6.53 7.45
C ASN A 225 19.01 -7.92 7.50
N PRO A 226 18.21 -9.00 7.42
CA PRO A 226 18.72 -10.36 7.55
C PRO A 226 19.69 -10.70 6.41
N LEU A 227 20.89 -11.14 6.77
CA LEU A 227 21.94 -11.49 5.81
C LEU A 227 21.80 -12.93 5.28
N THR A 228 21.34 -13.85 6.13
CA THR A 228 21.22 -15.27 5.80
C THR A 228 19.88 -15.81 6.30
N TYR A 229 19.06 -16.30 5.38
CA TYR A 229 17.74 -16.83 5.69
C TYR A 229 17.30 -17.91 4.70
N THR A 230 16.29 -18.68 5.08
CA THR A 230 15.62 -19.67 4.22
C THR A 230 14.12 -19.40 4.27
N LEU A 231 13.49 -19.31 3.10
CA LEU A 231 12.07 -19.08 2.92
C LEU A 231 11.37 -20.40 2.60
N GLU A 232 10.25 -20.66 3.27
CA GLU A 232 9.35 -21.76 3.00
C GLU A 232 7.93 -21.21 2.91
N PHE A 233 7.18 -21.65 1.91
CA PHE A 233 5.81 -21.20 1.67
C PHE A 233 4.90 -22.41 1.55
N ALA A 234 3.70 -22.31 2.13
CA ALA A 234 2.63 -23.25 1.91
C ALA A 234 1.35 -22.48 1.59
N ALA A 235 0.59 -22.98 0.62
CA ALA A 235 -0.73 -22.48 0.30
C ALA A 235 -1.74 -23.55 0.74
N GLU A 236 -2.58 -23.20 1.71
CA GLU A 236 -3.64 -24.06 2.20
C GLU A 236 -4.97 -23.46 1.73
N PRO A 237 -5.91 -24.25 1.19
CA PRO A 237 -7.26 -23.76 0.98
C PRO A 237 -7.77 -23.18 2.30
N VAL A 238 -8.32 -21.96 2.25
CA VAL A 238 -9.09 -21.49 3.39
C VAL A 238 -10.23 -22.49 3.52
N GLU A 239 -10.30 -23.23 4.64
CA GLU A 239 -11.50 -23.98 5.00
C GLU A 239 -12.60 -22.96 5.31
N THR A 240 -13.08 -22.28 4.29
CA THR A 240 -14.40 -21.70 4.29
C THR A 240 -15.34 -22.89 4.44
N GLN A 241 -16.18 -22.85 5.48
CA GLN A 241 -17.52 -23.44 5.35
C GLN A 241 -17.98 -23.20 3.92
N PRO A 242 -18.44 -24.26 3.22
CA PRO A 242 -18.46 -24.33 1.78
C PRO A 242 -18.90 -22.99 1.21
N THR A 243 -17.99 -22.34 0.47
CA THR A 243 -18.35 -21.24 -0.41
C THR A 243 -19.56 -21.75 -1.19
N PRO A 244 -20.77 -21.21 -0.99
CA PRO A 244 -21.91 -21.74 -1.69
C PRO A 244 -21.62 -21.53 -3.16
N ALA A 245 -21.59 -22.64 -3.89
CA ALA A 245 -21.38 -22.70 -5.33
C ALA A 245 -22.18 -21.57 -5.96
N ALA A 246 -21.50 -20.61 -6.60
CA ALA A 246 -22.07 -19.48 -7.33
C ALA A 246 -23.55 -19.23 -6.96
N GLU A 247 -23.80 -18.69 -5.75
CA GLU A 247 -25.18 -18.38 -5.37
C GLU A 247 -25.80 -17.55 -6.48
N ASP A 248 -27.00 -17.95 -6.91
CA ASP A 248 -27.77 -17.21 -7.91
C ASP A 248 -27.73 -15.71 -7.57
N PRO A 249 -27.56 -14.83 -8.60
CA PRO A 249 -27.46 -13.40 -8.40
C PRO A 249 -28.55 -12.93 -7.44
N ILE A 250 -28.17 -12.18 -6.40
CA ILE A 250 -29.09 -11.75 -5.35
C ILE A 250 -30.24 -10.98 -5.99
N GLN A 251 -31.45 -11.49 -5.83
CA GLN A 251 -32.69 -10.89 -6.31
C GLN A 251 -33.52 -10.43 -5.11
N TYR A 252 -33.73 -9.12 -5.04
CA TYR A 252 -34.72 -8.52 -4.16
C TYR A 252 -36.12 -8.72 -4.77
N LEU A 253 -37.11 -9.03 -3.95
CA LEU A 253 -38.48 -9.30 -4.40
C LEU A 253 -39.40 -8.09 -4.23
N HIS A 254 -39.19 -7.27 -3.19
CA HIS A 254 -40.14 -6.21 -2.82
C HIS A 254 -39.53 -4.81 -2.80
N GLY A 255 -38.23 -4.67 -3.12
CA GLY A 255 -37.58 -3.38 -3.29
C GLY A 255 -36.08 -3.50 -3.53
N SER A 256 -35.31 -2.57 -2.99
CA SER A 256 -33.85 -2.62 -2.96
C SER A 256 -33.34 -1.85 -1.74
N PRO A 257 -32.10 -2.10 -1.29
CA PRO A 257 -31.48 -1.29 -0.25
C PRO A 257 -31.47 0.19 -0.63
N ASP A 258 -31.75 1.06 0.35
CA ASP A 258 -31.83 2.51 0.18
C ASP A 258 -30.42 3.09 -0.09
N PRO A 259 -30.17 3.65 -1.29
CA PRO A 259 -28.88 4.22 -1.63
C PRO A 259 -28.49 5.43 -0.76
N ALA A 260 -29.45 6.09 -0.10
CA ALA A 260 -29.16 7.17 0.84
C ALA A 260 -28.56 6.65 2.16
N VAL A 261 -28.82 5.39 2.51
CA VAL A 261 -28.28 4.71 3.70
C VAL A 261 -27.01 3.94 3.34
N ILE A 262 -27.00 3.28 2.19
CA ILE A 262 -25.86 2.49 1.71
C ILE A 262 -25.59 2.77 0.21
N PRO A 263 -24.74 3.77 -0.08
CA PRO A 263 -24.50 4.25 -1.45
C PRO A 263 -23.88 3.20 -2.38
N HIS A 264 -23.01 2.33 -1.84
CA HIS A 264 -22.37 1.27 -2.61
C HIS A 264 -22.66 -0.12 -2.02
N GLN A 265 -23.20 -1.03 -2.82
CA GLN A 265 -23.45 -2.41 -2.41
C GLN A 265 -22.28 -3.31 -2.86
N THR A 266 -21.11 -3.10 -2.27
CA THR A 266 -19.88 -3.84 -2.63
C THR A 266 -20.02 -5.34 -2.36
N HIS A 267 -20.66 -5.70 -1.24
CA HIS A 267 -21.02 -7.08 -0.93
C HIS A 267 -22.43 -7.15 -0.35
N VAL A 268 -23.18 -8.19 -0.73
CA VAL A 268 -24.51 -8.46 -0.20
C VAL A 268 -24.58 -9.91 0.23
N PHE A 269 -25.12 -10.17 1.42
CA PHE A 269 -25.21 -11.52 2.00
C PHE A 269 -26.65 -11.81 2.42
N LYS A 270 -27.16 -12.99 2.07
CA LYS A 270 -28.44 -13.51 2.58
C LYS A 270 -28.28 -13.88 4.05
N CYS A 271 -29.07 -13.26 4.92
CA CYS A 271 -29.06 -13.58 6.35
C CYS A 271 -29.83 -14.88 6.64
N PHE A 272 -30.86 -15.22 5.85
CA PHE A 272 -31.58 -16.49 5.92
C PHE A 272 -31.35 -17.32 4.63
N LYS A 273 -30.20 -18.00 4.55
CA LYS A 273 -29.75 -18.69 3.32
C LYS A 273 -30.73 -19.73 2.78
N ASP A 274 -31.42 -20.45 3.68
CA ASP A 274 -32.34 -21.53 3.30
C ASP A 274 -33.80 -21.08 3.09
N HIS A 275 -34.08 -19.77 3.11
CA HIS A 275 -35.45 -19.24 3.10
C HIS A 275 -35.68 -18.20 2.00
N GLY A 276 -36.47 -18.58 0.99
CA GLY A 276 -36.88 -17.68 -0.07
C GLY A 276 -35.69 -17.03 -0.80
N ASN A 277 -35.74 -15.72 -0.98
CA ASN A 277 -34.65 -14.96 -1.59
C ASN A 277 -33.54 -14.56 -0.61
N GLY A 278 -33.65 -14.92 0.68
CA GLY A 278 -32.75 -14.50 1.75
C GLY A 278 -33.45 -13.71 2.86
N LEU A 279 -34.63 -13.14 2.58
CA LEU A 279 -35.52 -12.35 3.46
C LEU A 279 -34.92 -11.04 4.02
N LEU A 280 -33.77 -11.14 4.66
CA LEU A 280 -32.96 -10.05 5.19
C LEU A 280 -31.58 -10.11 4.54
N PHE A 281 -31.06 -8.96 4.13
CA PHE A 281 -29.78 -8.85 3.47
C PHE A 281 -28.84 -7.99 4.29
N ARG A 282 -27.63 -8.50 4.55
CA ARG A 282 -26.52 -7.66 5.02
C ARG A 282 -25.86 -7.04 3.81
N VAL A 283 -25.87 -5.73 3.75
CA VAL A 283 -25.28 -4.95 2.67
C VAL A 283 -24.04 -4.26 3.23
N VAL A 284 -22.91 -4.42 2.55
CA VAL A 284 -21.63 -3.84 2.93
C VAL A 284 -21.17 -2.89 1.85
N ASP A 285 -20.76 -1.72 2.27
CA ASP A 285 -20.10 -0.68 1.49
C ASP A 285 -18.66 -0.57 1.97
N ASP A 286 -17.74 -1.25 1.27
CA ASP A 286 -16.32 -1.21 1.59
C ASP A 286 -15.70 0.17 1.31
N VAL A 287 -16.33 0.99 0.45
CA VAL A 287 -15.85 2.35 0.12
C VAL A 287 -16.01 3.28 1.32
N ASN A 288 -17.16 3.20 1.99
CA ASN A 288 -17.47 4.02 3.16
C ASN A 288 -17.31 3.27 4.49
N ALA A 289 -16.90 2.00 4.44
CA ALA A 289 -16.89 1.05 5.55
C ALA A 289 -18.24 0.95 6.27
N ILE A 290 -19.37 1.08 5.55
CA ILE A 290 -20.72 1.06 6.14
C ILE A 290 -21.30 -0.34 6.04
N TRP A 291 -21.89 -0.81 7.13
CA TRP A 291 -22.73 -1.99 7.14
C TRP A 291 -24.16 -1.58 7.38
N ALA A 292 -25.06 -2.10 6.57
CA ALA A 292 -26.49 -1.90 6.72
C ALA A 292 -27.25 -3.22 6.57
N PHE A 293 -28.48 -3.24 7.04
CA PHE A 293 -29.40 -4.35 6.83
C PHE A 293 -30.62 -3.88 6.04
N TYR A 294 -30.98 -4.63 5.01
CA TYR A 294 -32.19 -4.43 4.22
C TYR A 294 -33.17 -5.58 4.42
N ASN A 295 -34.35 -5.28 4.94
CA ASN A 295 -35.44 -6.25 5.10
C ASN A 295 -36.34 -6.22 3.86
N ASP A 296 -36.30 -7.28 3.06
CA ASP A 296 -37.08 -7.39 1.83
C ASP A 296 -38.46 -8.03 2.05
N THR A 297 -38.86 -8.27 3.31
CA THR A 297 -40.18 -8.83 3.63
C THR A 297 -41.19 -7.73 3.98
N PRO A 298 -42.46 -7.84 3.54
CA PRO A 298 -43.52 -6.91 3.93
C PRO A 298 -44.15 -7.25 5.30
N ASP A 299 -44.04 -8.52 5.71
CA ASP A 299 -44.84 -9.08 6.82
C ASP A 299 -44.02 -9.37 8.10
N TYR A 300 -42.71 -9.15 8.10
CA TYR A 300 -41.85 -9.43 9.25
C TYR A 300 -41.00 -8.22 9.63
N VAL A 301 -40.90 -7.95 10.94
CA VAL A 301 -39.82 -7.14 11.51
C VAL A 301 -38.63 -8.04 11.74
N MET A 302 -37.48 -7.67 11.20
CA MET A 302 -36.25 -8.45 11.33
C MET A 302 -35.39 -7.87 12.45
N THR A 303 -34.78 -8.73 13.26
CA THR A 303 -33.81 -8.33 14.27
C THR A 303 -32.45 -8.92 13.90
N ALA A 304 -31.42 -8.09 13.85
CA ALA A 304 -30.04 -8.51 13.65
C ALA A 304 -29.23 -8.22 14.92
N ASN A 305 -28.60 -9.25 15.47
CA ASN A 305 -27.73 -9.18 16.63
C ASN A 305 -26.30 -9.51 16.19
N MET A 306 -25.34 -8.64 16.50
CA MET A 306 -23.93 -8.85 16.25
C MET A 306 -23.16 -8.86 17.56
N ARG A 307 -22.45 -9.96 17.82
CA ARG A 307 -21.50 -10.08 18.93
C ARG A 307 -20.09 -9.79 18.42
N TYR A 308 -19.38 -8.88 19.08
CA TYR A 308 -18.00 -8.52 18.69
C TYR A 308 -17.13 -8.10 19.88
N PRO A 309 -15.79 -8.19 19.80
CA PRO A 309 -14.89 -7.78 20.87
C PRO A 309 -14.92 -6.26 21.11
N HIS A 310 -14.83 -5.83 22.36
CA HIS A 310 -14.82 -4.40 22.75
C HIS A 310 -13.62 -3.62 22.18
N THR A 311 -12.58 -4.30 21.72
CA THR A 311 -11.38 -3.73 21.10
C THR A 311 -11.51 -3.46 19.61
N SER A 312 -12.68 -3.73 19.01
CA SER A 312 -12.91 -3.51 17.58
C SER A 312 -13.10 -2.01 17.29
N ASP A 313 -12.40 -1.49 16.28
CA ASP A 313 -12.58 -0.10 15.81
C ASP A 313 -13.85 0.00 14.94
N VAL A 314 -15.01 -0.01 15.59
CA VAL A 314 -16.32 0.10 14.95
C VAL A 314 -17.17 1.16 15.64
N ARG A 315 -17.83 2.00 14.83
CA ARG A 315 -18.79 3.01 15.29
C ARG A 315 -20.19 2.55 14.94
N LEU A 316 -21.02 2.29 15.95
CA LEU A 316 -22.38 1.87 15.73
C LEU A 316 -23.25 3.03 15.24
N ALA A 317 -24.19 2.72 14.35
CA ALA A 317 -25.12 3.70 13.82
C ALA A 317 -26.18 4.12 14.86
N PRO A 318 -26.77 5.32 14.74
CA PRO A 318 -27.88 5.74 15.60
C PRO A 318 -29.05 4.74 15.54
N GLY A 319 -29.56 4.32 16.70
CA GLY A 319 -30.66 3.36 16.81
C GLY A 319 -30.23 1.91 17.04
N VAL A 320 -28.94 1.61 16.96
CA VAL A 320 -28.40 0.30 17.36
C VAL A 320 -28.29 0.22 18.88
N GLN A 321 -28.92 -0.80 19.47
CA GLN A 321 -28.90 -1.05 20.90
C GLN A 321 -27.62 -1.82 21.28
N VAL A 322 -26.93 -1.38 22.32
CA VAL A 322 -25.70 -2.04 22.82
C VAL A 322 -25.98 -2.68 24.15
N MET A 323 -25.68 -3.97 24.26
CA MET A 323 -25.79 -4.75 25.48
C MET A 323 -24.44 -5.37 25.82
N ALA A 324 -24.12 -5.43 27.12
CA ALA A 324 -22.97 -6.20 27.59
C ALA A 324 -23.25 -7.69 27.41
N ASP A 325 -22.31 -8.42 26.81
CA ASP A 325 -22.40 -9.87 26.72
C ASP A 325 -22.14 -10.48 28.11
N ARG A 326 -23.14 -11.13 28.69
CA ARG A 326 -23.05 -11.78 30.01
C ARG A 326 -22.41 -13.17 29.94
N GLU A 327 -22.25 -13.73 28.75
CA GLU A 327 -21.71 -15.06 28.51
C GLU A 327 -20.21 -15.02 28.18
N ARG A 328 -19.70 -13.90 27.63
CA ARG A 328 -18.30 -13.74 27.23
C ARG A 328 -17.70 -12.40 27.70
N GLU A 329 -16.77 -12.48 28.64
CA GLU A 329 -16.03 -11.34 29.19
C GLU A 329 -15.24 -10.61 28.08
N GLY A 330 -15.45 -9.29 27.94
CA GLY A 330 -14.78 -8.46 26.93
C GLY A 330 -15.47 -8.36 25.56
N SER A 331 -16.68 -8.90 25.42
CA SER A 331 -17.49 -8.77 24.19
C SER A 331 -18.77 -7.96 24.40
N VAL A 332 -19.27 -7.37 23.31
CA VAL A 332 -20.47 -6.54 23.28
C VAL A 332 -21.44 -7.08 22.22
N ILE A 333 -22.74 -6.94 22.48
CA ILE A 333 -23.81 -7.31 21.56
C ILE A 333 -24.47 -6.03 21.04
N ALA A 334 -24.38 -5.79 19.75
CA ALA A 334 -25.10 -4.74 19.03
C ALA A 334 -26.37 -5.34 18.39
N ALA A 335 -27.54 -4.76 18.66
CA ALA A 335 -28.81 -5.23 18.16
C ALA A 335 -29.54 -4.12 17.40
N VAL A 336 -30.12 -4.45 16.24
CA VAL A 336 -30.93 -3.51 15.46
C VAL A 336 -32.20 -4.19 14.96
N GLU A 337 -33.30 -3.45 14.97
CA GLU A 337 -34.56 -3.85 14.33
C GLU A 337 -34.67 -3.19 12.96
N VAL A 338 -35.06 -3.98 11.97
CA VAL A 338 -35.18 -3.58 10.57
C VAL A 338 -36.63 -3.81 10.15
N LEU A 339 -37.37 -2.71 10.01
CA LEU A 339 -38.77 -2.73 9.62
C LEU A 339 -38.96 -3.30 8.20
N PRO A 340 -40.17 -3.80 7.87
CA PRO A 340 -40.49 -4.23 6.51
C PRO A 340 -40.08 -3.20 5.44
N LEU A 341 -39.41 -3.69 4.40
CA LEU A 341 -38.96 -2.90 3.24
C LEU A 341 -38.01 -1.74 3.57
N ALA A 342 -37.44 -1.71 4.78
CA ALA A 342 -36.53 -0.65 5.22
C ALA A 342 -35.07 -1.07 5.14
N THR A 343 -34.21 -0.07 4.94
CA THR A 343 -32.76 -0.20 5.09
C THR A 343 -32.32 0.55 6.32
N VAL A 344 -31.61 -0.11 7.23
CA VAL A 344 -31.16 0.49 8.48
C VAL A 344 -29.64 0.41 8.55
N PRO A 345 -28.94 1.54 8.77
CA PRO A 345 -27.50 1.52 8.99
C PRO A 345 -27.20 0.81 10.31
N PHE A 346 -26.11 0.05 10.35
CA PHE A 346 -25.76 -0.76 11.50
C PHE A 346 -24.44 -0.30 12.13
N LEU A 347 -23.37 -0.20 11.34
CA LEU A 347 -22.08 0.30 11.82
C LEU A 347 -21.26 0.92 10.71
N VAL A 348 -20.24 1.66 11.13
CA VAL A 348 -19.13 2.15 10.29
C VAL A 348 -17.83 1.57 10.85
N GLY A 349 -17.07 0.88 10.01
CA GLY A 349 -15.81 0.22 10.35
C GLY A 349 -15.75 -1.25 9.93
N ALA A 350 -14.60 -1.88 10.14
CA ALA A 350 -14.34 -3.27 9.76
C ALA A 350 -14.11 -4.13 11.02
N PRO A 351 -15.14 -4.83 11.55
CA PRO A 351 -14.96 -5.67 12.73
C PRO A 351 -14.02 -6.84 12.41
N ALA A 352 -12.90 -6.93 13.13
CA ALA A 352 -11.89 -7.97 12.92
C ALA A 352 -12.42 -9.39 13.20
N ARG A 353 -13.37 -9.53 14.15
CA ARG A 353 -14.07 -10.78 14.48
C ARG A 353 -15.49 -10.46 14.94
N TYR A 354 -16.48 -11.20 14.45
CA TYR A 354 -17.88 -11.04 14.85
C TYR A 354 -18.69 -12.32 14.64
N GLU A 355 -19.79 -12.44 15.37
CA GLU A 355 -20.84 -13.46 15.17
C GLU A 355 -22.17 -12.72 14.91
N LEU A 356 -23.00 -13.23 14.00
CA LEU A 356 -24.30 -12.65 13.66
C LEU A 356 -25.43 -13.64 13.90
N ASP A 357 -26.48 -13.19 14.57
CA ASP A 357 -27.71 -13.93 14.82
C ASP A 357 -28.92 -13.11 14.34
N PHE A 358 -29.86 -13.76 13.65
CA PHE A 358 -31.03 -13.11 13.06
C PHE A 358 -32.34 -13.72 13.56
N ALA A 359 -33.37 -12.88 13.74
CA ALA A 359 -34.72 -13.30 14.07
C ALA A 359 -35.75 -12.56 13.21
N ALA A 360 -36.88 -13.20 12.92
CA ALA A 360 -37.99 -12.63 12.17
C ALA A 360 -39.28 -12.71 12.99
N THR A 361 -39.91 -11.57 13.24
CA THR A 361 -41.16 -11.47 14.02
C THR A 361 -42.30 -10.98 13.12
N PRO A 362 -43.44 -11.68 13.02
CA PRO A 362 -44.55 -11.23 12.18
C PRO A 362 -45.09 -9.86 12.60
N VAL A 363 -45.37 -8.99 11.64
CA VAL A 363 -46.08 -7.74 11.84
C VAL A 363 -47.52 -8.08 12.20
N ALA A 364 -47.94 -7.82 13.44
CA ALA A 364 -49.31 -8.04 13.85
C ALA A 364 -50.26 -7.20 12.98
N ALA A 365 -51.26 -7.85 12.36
CA ALA A 365 -52.26 -7.19 11.52
C ALA A 365 -53.01 -6.10 12.33
N LEU A 366 -52.66 -4.84 12.08
CA LEU A 366 -53.36 -3.70 12.66
C LEU A 366 -54.71 -3.49 11.94
N THR A 367 -55.75 -4.05 12.54
CA THR A 367 -57.15 -3.65 12.34
C THR A 367 -57.28 -2.12 12.52
N PRO A 368 -57.94 -1.37 11.62
CA PRO A 368 -57.96 0.09 11.69
C PRO A 368 -59.06 0.60 12.63
N SER A 369 -58.76 1.60 13.45
CA SER A 369 -59.72 2.52 14.08
C SER A 369 -58.99 3.78 14.62
N PRO A 370 -59.66 4.94 14.72
CA PRO A 370 -59.21 6.17 14.05
C PRO A 370 -58.89 7.37 14.97
N THR A 371 -58.16 8.36 14.40
CA THR A 371 -58.12 9.82 14.74
C THR A 371 -57.65 10.23 16.14
N THR A 372 -56.69 11.17 16.31
CA THR A 372 -56.87 12.64 16.18
C THR A 372 -55.50 13.34 16.36
N PRO A 373 -55.25 14.54 15.79
CA PRO A 373 -53.90 15.09 15.54
C PRO A 373 -53.41 16.11 16.59
N GLY A 374 -52.09 16.32 16.63
CA GLY A 374 -51.44 17.38 17.41
C GLY A 374 -50.11 17.80 16.78
N GLU A 375 -50.04 19.07 16.42
CA GLU A 375 -48.98 19.78 15.67
C GLU A 375 -47.96 20.44 16.66
N PRO A 376 -47.04 21.33 16.24
CA PRO A 376 -45.58 21.11 16.24
C PRO A 376 -44.80 22.02 17.24
N ASN A 377 -43.48 21.81 17.41
CA ASN A 377 -42.47 22.87 17.57
C ASN A 377 -41.01 22.36 17.64
N SER A 378 -40.15 23.08 16.91
CA SER A 378 -38.68 23.00 16.70
C SER A 378 -37.84 23.46 17.92
N PRO A 379 -36.51 23.73 17.84
CA PRO A 379 -35.41 23.25 16.97
C PRO A 379 -34.11 22.84 17.72
N LEU A 380 -33.15 22.36 16.91
CA LEU A 380 -31.68 22.19 17.05
C LEU A 380 -30.90 22.99 18.12
N GLN A 381 -29.85 22.36 18.65
CA GLN A 381 -28.66 23.05 19.18
C GLN A 381 -27.37 22.37 18.68
N LEU A 382 -26.55 23.16 17.98
CA LEU A 382 -25.16 22.90 17.59
C LEU A 382 -24.24 22.88 18.83
N ALA A 383 -23.19 22.07 18.78
CA ALA A 383 -21.96 22.31 19.53
C ALA A 383 -20.73 22.02 18.66
N ASP A 384 -19.87 23.03 18.57
CA ASP A 384 -18.56 23.06 17.90
C ASP A 384 -17.61 21.97 18.40
N SER A 385 -16.72 21.52 17.51
CA SER A 385 -15.43 20.93 17.89
C SER A 385 -14.40 21.19 16.79
N THR A 386 -13.54 22.17 17.04
CA THR A 386 -12.31 22.45 16.29
C THR A 386 -11.32 21.28 16.47
N SER A 387 -10.63 20.90 15.39
CA SER A 387 -9.44 20.05 15.50
C SER A 387 -8.38 20.44 14.48
N SER A 388 -7.16 20.54 14.99
CA SER A 388 -5.94 21.05 14.41
C SER A 388 -5.35 20.08 13.38
N ALA A 389 -4.94 20.61 12.23
CA ALA A 389 -4.22 19.88 11.20
C ALA A 389 -2.74 19.67 11.59
N ALA A 390 -2.23 18.46 11.37
CA ALA A 390 -0.81 18.13 11.42
C ALA A 390 -0.28 17.96 9.99
N THR A 391 0.84 18.62 9.70
CA THR A 391 1.52 18.70 8.41
C THR A 391 2.37 17.45 8.15
N VAL A 392 2.24 16.84 6.96
CA VAL A 392 3.10 15.75 6.45
C VAL A 392 3.76 16.22 5.13
N PRO A 393 5.04 15.92 4.84
CA PRO A 393 5.74 16.46 3.68
C PRO A 393 5.33 15.80 2.35
N ALA A 394 5.44 16.59 1.27
CA ALA A 394 4.85 16.34 -0.04
C ALA A 394 5.49 15.20 -0.84
N VAL A 395 4.67 14.22 -1.23
CA VAL A 395 4.89 13.33 -2.38
C VAL A 395 4.54 14.14 -3.65
N LEU A 396 5.43 14.14 -4.64
CA LEU A 396 5.16 14.83 -5.91
C LEU A 396 3.87 14.28 -6.55
N PRO A 397 2.89 15.14 -6.89
CA PRO A 397 1.63 14.68 -7.44
C PRO A 397 1.85 14.09 -8.85
N LEU A 398 1.35 12.87 -9.07
CA LEU A 398 1.33 12.21 -10.39
C LEU A 398 0.17 12.77 -11.23
N ALA A 399 0.40 12.98 -12.54
CA ALA A 399 -0.65 13.40 -13.48
C ALA A 399 -1.58 12.23 -13.81
N GLU A 400 -2.86 12.51 -14.04
CA GLU A 400 -3.88 11.53 -14.42
C GLU A 400 -3.80 11.24 -15.93
N GLU A 401 -3.57 9.98 -16.32
CA GLU A 401 -3.45 9.58 -17.74
C GLU A 401 -4.79 9.61 -18.50
N ALA A 402 -5.93 9.56 -17.80
CA ALA A 402 -7.26 9.68 -18.38
C ALA A 402 -8.28 10.21 -17.35
N PRO A 403 -8.37 11.53 -17.13
CA PRO A 403 -9.27 12.10 -16.14
C PRO A 403 -10.74 11.86 -16.53
N VAL A 404 -11.51 11.25 -15.62
CA VAL A 404 -12.95 11.03 -15.76
C VAL A 404 -13.70 12.13 -14.99
N TYR A 405 -14.47 12.93 -15.73
CA TYR A 405 -15.35 13.96 -15.17
C TYR A 405 -16.76 13.38 -15.01
N CYS A 406 -17.42 13.70 -13.91
CA CYS A 406 -18.82 13.32 -13.69
C CYS A 406 -19.78 14.26 -14.42
N ASN A 407 -19.35 15.48 -14.74
CA ASN A 407 -20.15 16.49 -15.43
C ASN A 407 -19.55 16.91 -16.78
N SER A 408 -19.68 18.19 -17.16
CA SER A 408 -19.34 18.70 -18.50
C SER A 408 -17.85 18.65 -18.85
N GLY A 409 -16.98 18.39 -17.87
CA GLY A 409 -15.54 18.51 -18.01
C GLY A 409 -15.06 19.96 -18.16
N PRO A 410 -13.74 20.17 -18.26
CA PRO A 410 -13.15 21.50 -18.34
C PRO A 410 -13.52 22.21 -19.64
N ASP A 411 -13.80 23.51 -19.53
CA ASP A 411 -14.16 24.36 -20.67
C ASP A 411 -12.93 24.63 -21.54
N ARG A 412 -12.89 23.96 -22.69
CA ARG A 412 -11.81 24.09 -23.68
C ARG A 412 -11.77 25.44 -24.40
N THR A 413 -12.79 26.29 -24.24
CA THR A 413 -12.73 27.68 -24.73
C THR A 413 -11.90 28.56 -23.79
N ILE A 414 -11.83 28.22 -22.50
CA ILE A 414 -11.04 28.92 -21.48
C ILE A 414 -9.62 28.36 -21.44
N MET A 415 -9.46 27.04 -21.51
CA MET A 415 -8.17 26.36 -21.55
C MET A 415 -8.10 25.37 -22.73
N PRO A 416 -7.66 25.83 -23.92
CA PRO A 416 -7.70 25.03 -25.14
C PRO A 416 -6.71 23.86 -25.15
N HIS A 417 -5.61 24.01 -24.43
CA HIS A 417 -4.52 23.03 -24.35
C HIS A 417 -4.37 22.59 -22.90
N ILE A 418 -4.49 21.29 -22.65
CA ILE A 418 -4.33 20.66 -21.33
C ILE A 418 -3.40 19.47 -21.54
N ASP A 419 -2.16 19.60 -21.07
CA ASP A 419 -1.14 18.55 -21.17
C ASP A 419 -1.19 17.60 -19.96
N GLU A 420 -1.52 18.14 -18.78
CA GLU A 420 -1.62 17.35 -17.55
C GLU A 420 -2.84 17.76 -16.72
N VAL A 421 -3.45 16.77 -16.07
CA VAL A 421 -4.57 16.94 -15.16
C VAL A 421 -4.25 16.27 -13.83
N TYR A 422 -4.56 16.94 -12.73
CA TYR A 422 -4.34 16.41 -11.39
C TYR A 422 -5.61 16.54 -10.55
N LYS A 423 -6.02 15.46 -9.87
CA LYS A 423 -7.10 15.52 -8.87
C LYS A 423 -6.61 16.24 -7.63
N CYS A 424 -7.33 17.28 -7.22
CA CYS A 424 -7.01 18.06 -6.01
C CYS A 424 -7.49 17.35 -4.74
N PHE A 425 -8.60 16.61 -4.79
CA PHE A 425 -9.12 15.80 -3.69
C PHE A 425 -9.02 14.30 -4.02
N LYS A 426 -7.81 13.74 -3.93
CA LYS A 426 -7.52 12.36 -4.36
C LYS A 426 -8.33 11.28 -3.63
N GLU A 427 -8.79 11.59 -2.43
CA GLU A 427 -9.54 10.68 -1.53
C GLU A 427 -11.07 10.86 -1.65
N TYR A 428 -11.55 11.79 -2.49
CA TYR A 428 -12.97 12.14 -2.57
C TYR A 428 -13.53 12.03 -4.00
N GLY A 429 -14.43 11.07 -4.21
CA GLY A 429 -15.18 10.90 -5.46
C GLY A 429 -14.27 10.80 -6.69
N ASN A 430 -14.62 11.54 -7.74
CA ASN A 430 -13.81 11.61 -8.96
C ASN A 430 -12.62 12.56 -8.87
N GLY A 431 -12.40 13.22 -7.73
CA GLY A 431 -11.38 14.24 -7.52
C GLY A 431 -11.93 15.62 -7.16
N LEU A 432 -13.23 15.85 -7.38
CA LEU A 432 -14.03 17.08 -7.16
C LEU A 432 -13.55 18.33 -7.90
N LEU A 433 -12.28 18.67 -7.72
CA LEU A 433 -11.58 19.79 -8.35
C LEU A 433 -10.35 19.24 -9.08
N PHE A 434 -10.13 19.71 -10.30
CA PHE A 434 -9.03 19.27 -11.14
C PHE A 434 -8.11 20.44 -11.45
N ARG A 435 -6.82 20.29 -11.16
CA ARG A 435 -5.79 21.22 -11.65
C ARG A 435 -5.42 20.84 -13.07
N LEU A 436 -5.49 21.82 -13.96
CA LEU A 436 -5.17 21.69 -15.38
C LEU A 436 -3.86 22.43 -15.66
N VAL A 437 -2.96 21.80 -16.41
CA VAL A 437 -1.64 22.38 -16.75
C VAL A 437 -1.48 22.41 -18.27
N ASP A 438 -1.19 23.60 -18.80
CA ASP A 438 -0.78 23.88 -20.18
C ASP A 438 0.72 24.15 -20.16
N LYS A 439 1.52 23.16 -20.55
CA LYS A 439 2.98 23.26 -20.61
C LYS A 439 3.44 24.17 -21.74
N ALA A 440 2.67 24.29 -22.81
CA ALA A 440 3.04 25.11 -23.96
C ALA A 440 2.97 26.60 -23.65
N GLN A 441 1.96 27.03 -22.88
CA GLN A 441 1.78 28.42 -22.48
C GLN A 441 2.19 28.70 -21.03
N HIS A 442 2.70 27.68 -20.31
CA HIS A 442 3.07 27.75 -18.90
C HIS A 442 1.92 28.24 -18.00
N ARG A 443 0.69 27.76 -18.24
CA ARG A 443 -0.51 28.22 -17.52
C ARG A 443 -1.16 27.12 -16.71
N TRP A 444 -1.69 27.51 -15.57
CA TRP A 444 -2.51 26.66 -14.71
C TRP A 444 -3.94 27.17 -14.67
N ALA A 445 -4.89 26.24 -14.64
CA ALA A 445 -6.30 26.51 -14.37
C ALA A 445 -6.86 25.45 -13.43
N PHE A 446 -8.08 25.69 -12.95
CA PHE A 446 -8.83 24.72 -12.16
C PHE A 446 -10.21 24.52 -12.76
N TYR A 447 -10.65 23.27 -12.81
CA TYR A 447 -12.02 22.90 -13.13
C TYR A 447 -12.70 22.27 -11.93
N ASN A 448 -13.82 22.86 -11.51
CA ASN A 448 -14.65 22.34 -10.43
C ASN A 448 -15.76 21.48 -11.04
N ASP A 449 -15.69 20.17 -10.83
CA ASP A 449 -16.65 19.21 -11.39
C ASP A 449 -17.86 18.99 -10.46
N THR A 450 -17.99 19.74 -9.37
CA THR A 450 -19.14 19.65 -8.47
C THR A 450 -20.27 20.60 -8.90
N PRO A 451 -21.55 20.24 -8.69
CA PRO A 451 -22.70 21.09 -9.01
C PRO A 451 -23.14 22.01 -7.86
N ASP A 452 -22.68 21.75 -6.63
CA ASP A 452 -23.20 22.35 -5.38
C ASP A 452 -22.11 22.83 -4.41
N VAL A 453 -20.84 22.78 -4.83
CA VAL A 453 -19.70 23.14 -4.00
C VAL A 453 -18.85 24.20 -4.68
N VAL A 454 -18.48 25.24 -3.93
CA VAL A 454 -17.48 26.23 -4.34
C VAL A 454 -16.13 25.78 -3.83
N ALA A 455 -15.14 25.73 -4.71
CA ALA A 455 -13.77 25.42 -4.35
C ALA A 455 -12.93 26.69 -4.17
N SER A 456 -12.26 26.79 -3.03
CA SER A 456 -11.26 27.82 -2.76
C SER A 456 -9.86 27.22 -2.86
N VAL A 457 -9.07 27.73 -3.80
CA VAL A 457 -7.70 27.31 -4.09
C VAL A 457 -6.75 28.34 -3.50
N ARG A 458 -5.76 27.88 -2.71
CA ARG A 458 -4.66 28.72 -2.24
C ARG A 458 -3.34 28.07 -2.58
N VAL A 459 -2.46 28.79 -3.27
CA VAL A 459 -1.13 28.28 -3.64
C VAL A 459 -0.05 29.26 -3.22
N GLN A 460 0.96 28.71 -2.56
CA GLN A 460 2.20 29.39 -2.22
C GLN A 460 3.30 28.89 -3.16
N PHE A 461 3.99 29.81 -3.84
CA PHE A 461 5.12 29.49 -4.71
C PHE A 461 6.44 29.83 -4.01
N SER A 462 7.52 29.14 -4.38
CA SER A 462 8.85 29.39 -3.81
C SER A 462 9.33 30.83 -4.05
N PRO A 463 10.06 31.45 -3.10
CA PRO A 463 10.66 32.77 -3.28
C PRO A 463 11.60 32.77 -4.50
N GLY A 464 11.25 33.57 -5.53
CA GLY A 464 12.01 33.67 -6.78
C GLY A 464 11.32 33.08 -8.01
N ALA A 465 10.18 32.40 -7.86
CA ALA A 465 9.36 31.97 -9.01
C ALA A 465 8.74 33.19 -9.72
N TYR A 466 8.82 33.22 -11.06
CA TYR A 466 8.21 34.28 -11.87
C TYR A 466 6.77 33.89 -12.22
N ILE A 467 5.83 34.24 -11.34
CA ILE A 467 4.42 33.87 -11.47
C ILE A 467 3.55 35.12 -11.69
N ARG A 468 2.72 35.07 -12.72
CA ARG A 468 1.72 36.09 -13.05
C ARG A 468 0.31 35.56 -12.75
N PRO A 469 -0.48 36.23 -11.86
CA PRO A 469 -1.86 35.83 -11.64
C PRO A 469 -2.72 36.08 -12.89
N LEU A 470 -3.64 35.16 -13.15
CA LEU A 470 -4.59 35.21 -14.26
C LEU A 470 -6.03 35.23 -13.74
N GLY A 471 -6.95 35.75 -14.57
CA GLY A 471 -8.39 35.72 -14.30
C GLY A 471 -8.76 36.44 -12.99
N HIS A 472 -9.46 35.73 -12.11
CA HIS A 472 -9.92 36.22 -10.81
C HIS A 472 -8.96 35.88 -9.66
N THR A 473 -7.73 35.48 -9.97
CA THR A 473 -6.72 35.15 -8.96
C THR A 473 -6.28 36.40 -8.22
N VAL A 474 -6.41 36.38 -6.89
CA VAL A 474 -6.03 37.48 -6.01
C VAL A 474 -4.78 37.12 -5.22
N LEU A 475 -3.97 38.13 -4.90
CA LEU A 475 -2.80 37.97 -4.05
C LEU A 475 -3.18 38.21 -2.58
N GLY A 476 -3.06 37.17 -1.77
CA GLY A 476 -3.20 37.20 -0.32
C GLY A 476 -1.84 37.19 0.38
N ARG A 477 -1.86 37.27 1.71
CA ARG A 477 -0.71 36.98 2.57
C ARG A 477 -1.11 35.94 3.59
N ASP A 478 -0.25 34.95 3.78
CA ASP A 478 -0.43 33.98 4.85
C ASP A 478 -0.28 34.70 6.21
N PRO A 479 -1.29 34.61 7.11
CA PRO A 479 -1.29 35.37 8.35
C PRO A 479 -0.27 34.86 9.39
N GLU A 480 0.24 33.63 9.25
CA GLU A 480 1.20 33.02 10.17
C GLU A 480 2.65 33.25 9.72
N THR A 481 2.90 33.18 8.41
CA THR A 481 4.25 33.23 7.82
C THR A 481 4.55 34.56 7.13
N GLY A 482 3.54 35.31 6.71
CA GLY A 482 3.67 36.56 5.95
C GLY A 482 3.94 36.36 4.45
N ASP A 483 3.98 35.11 3.99
CA ASP A 483 4.29 34.73 2.61
C ASP A 483 3.17 35.10 1.63
N VAL A 484 3.51 35.36 0.37
CA VAL A 484 2.55 35.72 -0.68
C VAL A 484 1.77 34.47 -1.13
N LEU A 485 0.45 34.52 -1.00
CA LEU A 485 -0.47 33.47 -1.45
C LEU A 485 -1.21 33.91 -2.72
N HIS A 486 -1.41 32.98 -3.64
CA HIS A 486 -2.30 33.16 -4.79
C HIS A 486 -3.61 32.43 -4.48
N GLU A 487 -4.70 33.18 -4.44
CA GLU A 487 -6.01 32.65 -4.06
C GLU A 487 -6.98 32.75 -5.24
N LEU A 488 -7.75 31.69 -5.47
CA LEU A 488 -8.77 31.62 -6.52
C LEU A 488 -9.99 30.90 -5.99
N ARG A 489 -11.17 31.46 -6.26
CA ARG A 489 -12.46 30.82 -6.01
C ARG A 489 -13.01 30.28 -7.33
N VAL A 490 -13.41 29.01 -7.35
CA VAL A 490 -13.91 28.30 -8.54
C VAL A 490 -15.32 27.81 -8.25
N ASN A 491 -16.31 28.36 -8.94
CA ASN A 491 -17.72 28.02 -8.72
C ASN A 491 -18.06 26.63 -9.26
N PRO A 492 -19.21 26.04 -8.88
CA PRO A 492 -19.68 24.80 -9.45
C PRO A 492 -19.64 24.79 -10.99
N LEU A 493 -19.14 23.69 -11.57
CA LEU A 493 -19.04 23.44 -13.01
C LEU A 493 -18.20 24.49 -13.79
N GLU A 494 -17.40 25.31 -13.10
CA GLU A 494 -16.60 26.37 -13.71
C GLU A 494 -15.15 25.93 -13.99
N THR A 495 -14.59 26.40 -15.11
CA THR A 495 -13.15 26.37 -15.37
C THR A 495 -12.58 27.78 -15.21
N ALA A 496 -11.64 27.98 -14.29
CA ALA A 496 -11.05 29.27 -13.99
C ALA A 496 -9.52 29.27 -14.13
N LEU A 497 -8.98 30.21 -14.89
CA LEU A 497 -7.53 30.43 -15.01
C LEU A 497 -6.95 30.89 -13.68
N PHE A 498 -5.76 30.39 -13.35
CA PHE A 498 -5.10 30.65 -12.08
C PHE A 498 -3.84 31.49 -12.23
N VAL A 499 -2.77 30.93 -12.80
CA VAL A 499 -1.48 31.62 -12.94
C VAL A 499 -0.77 31.25 -14.22
N GLU A 500 0.22 32.05 -14.60
CA GLU A 500 1.16 31.81 -15.69
C GLU A 500 2.60 31.98 -15.21
N GLY A 501 3.48 31.05 -15.54
CA GLY A 501 4.90 31.11 -15.20
C GLY A 501 5.52 29.76 -14.89
N ASP A 502 6.84 29.77 -14.66
CA ASP A 502 7.60 28.57 -14.33
C ASP A 502 7.45 28.22 -12.84
N VAL A 503 6.85 27.07 -12.59
CA VAL A 503 6.56 26.56 -11.25
C VAL A 503 7.44 25.34 -10.97
N ASP A 504 8.35 25.45 -10.01
CA ASP A 504 9.26 24.37 -9.60
C ASP A 504 8.86 23.77 -8.23
N VAL A 505 8.73 24.64 -7.21
CA VAL A 505 8.31 24.24 -5.85
C VAL A 505 7.13 25.09 -5.38
N PHE A 506 6.06 24.44 -4.94
CA PHE A 506 4.83 25.10 -4.50
C PHE A 506 4.10 24.26 -3.44
N THR A 507 3.29 24.93 -2.63
CA THR A 507 2.39 24.31 -1.65
C THR A 507 0.96 24.69 -1.98
N THR A 508 0.05 23.71 -2.07
CA THR A 508 -1.38 23.94 -2.35
C THR A 508 -2.25 23.61 -1.15
N LYS A 509 -3.27 24.43 -0.90
CA LYS A 509 -4.38 24.13 0.01
C LYS A 509 -5.69 24.31 -0.74
N PHE A 510 -6.60 23.35 -0.56
CA PHE A 510 -7.93 23.37 -1.18
C PHE A 510 -8.99 23.33 -0.08
N VAL A 511 -10.00 24.16 -0.19
CA VAL A 511 -11.17 24.16 0.69
C VAL A 511 -12.42 24.06 -0.17
N ALA A 512 -13.35 23.20 0.22
CA ALA A 512 -14.59 22.94 -0.49
C ALA A 512 -15.76 23.34 0.42
N GLU A 513 -16.56 24.32 -0.01
CA GLU A 513 -17.70 24.84 0.75
C GLU A 513 -19.00 24.61 -0.03
N ARG A 514 -20.00 23.99 0.60
CA ARG A 514 -21.32 23.86 -0.02
C ARG A 514 -21.98 25.23 -0.19
N THR A 515 -22.57 25.49 -1.34
CA THR A 515 -23.46 26.64 -1.50
C THR A 515 -24.75 26.40 -0.73
N GLU A 516 -24.99 27.20 0.31
CA GLU A 516 -26.30 27.29 0.95
C GLU A 516 -27.29 27.88 -0.07
N THR A 517 -28.24 27.07 -0.53
CA THR A 517 -29.45 27.52 -1.24
C THR A 517 -30.58 27.84 -0.29
#